data_AF-A0A9W8AX83-F1
#
_entry.id   AF-A0A9W8AX83-F1
#
_cell.length_a   1.000
_cell.length_b   1.000
_cell.length_c   1.000
_cell.angle_alpha   90.00
_cell.angle_beta   90.00
_cell.angle_gamma   90.00
#
_symmetry.space_group_name_H-M   'P 1'
#
loop_
_entity.id
_entity.type
_entity.pdbx_description
1 polymer ?
#
loop_
_entity_poly.entity_id
_entity_poly.type
_entity_poly.pdbx_seq_one_letter_code
_entity_poly.pdbx_strand_id
1 'polypeptide(L)'
;HMETHYAQDRWTNHYLASLHAKSLFKGKTVDEAAVLAQEAAWHLGGTPFWVVKILEVLLGQFAADLKHAPNCIWQVYTLSYGDLEGHVCAIVREVKAGQDRVRVLQQFAAPAPGFSKPTVKPSRAPEPIPEVAPIVTEESKAKARRRSREARLKGRIEALEHLLQDKDQAGKA
;
A
#
# COMPACT_ATOMS: atom_id res chain seq x y z
N HIS A 1 -6.37 11.55 44.80
CA HIS A 1 -5.55 10.52 44.11
C HIS A 1 -6.38 9.38 43.50
N MET A 2 -7.71 9.31 43.64
CA MET A 2 -8.54 8.24 43.04
C MET A 2 -9.19 8.59 41.70
N GLU A 3 -9.39 9.88 41.39
CA GLU A 3 -10.18 10.29 40.20
C GLU A 3 -9.45 10.11 38.87
N THR A 4 -8.12 10.23 38.86
CA THR A 4 -7.29 10.08 37.65
C THR A 4 -7.18 8.63 37.20
N HIS A 5 -7.09 7.68 38.13
CA HIS A 5 -7.05 6.24 37.82
C HIS A 5 -8.37 5.76 37.22
N TYR A 6 -9.50 6.26 37.75
CA TYR A 6 -10.81 5.87 37.26
C TYR A 6 -11.07 6.32 35.81
N ALA A 7 -10.56 7.49 35.42
CA ALA A 7 -10.63 7.95 34.03
C ALA A 7 -9.74 7.09 33.11
N GLN A 8 -8.53 6.73 33.57
CA GLN A 8 -7.62 5.87 32.81
C GLN A 8 -8.22 4.47 32.57
N ASP A 9 -8.77 3.85 33.61
CA ASP A 9 -9.39 2.52 33.52
C ASP A 9 -10.57 2.49 32.55
N ARG A 10 -11.36 3.57 32.47
CA ARG A 10 -12.46 3.68 31.49
C ARG A 10 -11.93 3.69 30.06
N TRP A 11 -10.89 4.46 29.77
CA TRP A 11 -10.28 4.51 28.44
C TRP A 11 -9.64 3.18 28.06
N THR A 12 -8.86 2.58 28.97
CA THR A 12 -8.27 1.26 28.77
C THR A 12 -9.36 0.22 28.45
N ASN A 13 -10.43 0.15 29.26
CA ASN A 13 -11.55 -0.78 29.01
C ASN A 13 -12.27 -0.51 27.68
N HIS A 14 -12.45 0.76 27.31
CA HIS A 14 -13.04 1.14 26.03
C HIS A 14 -12.20 0.66 24.84
N TYR A 15 -10.88 0.91 24.87
CA TYR A 15 -9.97 0.51 23.80
C TYR A 15 -9.83 -1.01 23.71
N LEU A 16 -9.77 -1.70 24.86
CA LEU A 16 -9.80 -3.16 24.91
C LEU A 16 -11.03 -3.72 24.20
N ALA A 17 -12.23 -3.30 24.62
CA ALA A 17 -13.48 -3.79 24.04
C ALA A 17 -13.55 -3.49 22.53
N SER A 18 -13.14 -2.29 22.12
CA SER A 18 -13.17 -1.87 20.72
C SER A 18 -12.18 -2.63 19.83
N LEU A 19 -11.00 -2.99 20.35
CA LEU A 19 -10.03 -3.82 19.64
C LEU A 19 -10.52 -5.27 19.51
N HIS A 20 -11.07 -5.84 20.58
CA HIS A 20 -11.66 -7.19 20.55
C HIS A 20 -12.82 -7.28 19.56
N ALA A 21 -13.68 -6.26 19.50
CA ALA A 21 -14.77 -6.17 18.55
C ALA A 21 -14.35 -5.76 17.12
N LYS A 22 -13.06 -5.45 16.90
CA LYS A 22 -12.53 -4.89 15.64
C LYS A 22 -13.29 -3.63 15.18
N SER A 23 -13.81 -2.85 16.11
CA SER A 23 -14.66 -1.68 15.84
C SER A 23 -13.93 -0.35 16.03
N LEU A 24 -12.71 -0.37 16.59
CA LEU A 24 -11.97 0.83 16.97
C LEU A 24 -11.85 1.86 15.83
N PHE A 25 -11.62 1.40 14.60
CA PHE A 25 -11.41 2.27 13.43
C PHE A 25 -12.61 2.31 12.48
N LYS A 26 -13.73 1.70 12.86
CA LYS A 26 -14.88 1.57 11.95
C LYS A 26 -15.47 2.94 11.62
N GLY A 27 -15.59 3.22 10.32
CA GLY A 27 -16.13 4.48 9.82
C GLY A 27 -15.22 5.70 10.01
N LYS A 28 -13.96 5.47 10.41
CA LYS A 28 -12.95 6.53 10.55
C LYS A 28 -12.17 6.69 9.26
N THR A 29 -11.76 7.93 8.98
CA THR A 29 -10.75 8.21 7.96
C THR A 29 -9.39 7.67 8.41
N VAL A 30 -8.46 7.51 7.47
CA VAL A 30 -7.13 6.98 7.80
C VAL A 30 -6.35 7.89 8.76
N ASP A 31 -6.54 9.21 8.65
CA ASP A 31 -5.88 10.20 9.52
C ASP A 31 -6.46 10.15 10.94
N GLU A 32 -7.78 10.05 11.10
CA GLU A 32 -8.41 9.85 12.41
C GLU A 32 -8.01 8.51 13.03
N ALA A 33 -7.95 7.45 12.23
CA ALA A 33 -7.55 6.13 12.68
C ALA A 33 -6.08 6.11 13.14
N ALA A 34 -5.20 6.88 12.49
CA ALA A 34 -3.81 7.02 12.90
C ALA A 34 -3.67 7.69 14.28
N VAL A 35 -4.43 8.76 14.53
CA VAL A 35 -4.46 9.44 15.83
C VAL A 35 -5.00 8.50 16.91
N LEU A 36 -6.12 7.82 16.64
CA LEU A 36 -6.72 6.86 17.57
C LEU A 36 -5.80 5.66 17.85
N ALA A 37 -4.99 5.23 16.88
CA ALA A 37 -4.04 4.15 17.10
C ALA A 37 -2.95 4.53 18.11
N GLN A 38 -2.43 5.76 18.04
CA GLN A 38 -1.47 6.27 19.03
C GLN A 38 -2.12 6.42 20.41
N GLU A 39 -3.32 6.99 20.45
CA GLU A 39 -4.06 7.19 21.70
C GLU A 39 -4.39 5.85 22.39
N ALA A 40 -4.88 4.87 21.63
CA ALA A 40 -5.16 3.53 22.14
C ALA A 40 -3.88 2.87 22.67
N ALA A 41 -2.77 2.99 21.95
CA ALA A 41 -1.50 2.40 22.39
C ALA A 41 -1.01 3.04 23.69
N TRP A 42 -1.15 4.36 23.86
CA TRP A 42 -0.85 5.05 25.11
C TRP A 42 -1.70 4.54 26.28
N HIS A 43 -3.03 4.49 26.11
CA HIS A 43 -3.94 4.03 27.18
C HIS A 43 -3.84 2.55 27.52
N LEU A 44 -3.34 1.73 26.58
CA LEU A 44 -3.09 0.31 26.80
C LEU A 44 -1.65 0.02 27.30
N GLY A 45 -0.88 1.06 27.61
CA GLY A 45 0.45 0.95 28.21
C GLY A 45 1.57 0.62 27.22
N GLY A 46 1.36 0.81 25.91
CA GLY A 46 2.39 0.70 24.88
C GLY A 46 3.06 -0.68 24.79
N THR A 47 2.43 -1.73 25.28
CA THR A 47 3.05 -3.06 25.22
C THR A 47 3.11 -3.55 23.76
N PRO A 48 4.15 -4.34 23.38
CA PRO A 48 4.24 -4.91 22.03
C PRO A 48 2.97 -5.66 21.61
N PHE A 49 2.35 -6.41 22.53
CA PHE A 49 1.09 -7.11 22.28
C PHE A 49 -0.03 -6.17 21.79
N TRP A 50 -0.24 -5.06 22.49
CA TRP A 50 -1.28 -4.08 22.11
C TRP A 50 -0.93 -3.33 20.85
N VAL A 51 0.35 -2.99 20.63
CA VAL A 51 0.83 -2.39 19.38
C VAL A 51 0.51 -3.29 18.19
N VAL A 52 0.85 -4.58 18.28
CA VAL A 52 0.53 -5.56 17.22
C VAL A 52 -0.97 -5.62 16.99
N LYS A 53 -1.79 -5.72 18.06
CA LYS A 53 -3.25 -5.81 17.94
C LYS A 53 -3.87 -4.57 17.30
N ILE A 54 -3.41 -3.38 17.67
CA ILE A 54 -3.84 -2.11 17.08
C ILE A 54 -3.53 -2.11 15.58
N LEU A 55 -2.30 -2.47 15.20
CA LEU A 55 -1.89 -2.50 13.79
C LEU A 55 -2.63 -3.57 12.98
N GLU A 56 -2.90 -4.75 13.54
CA GLU A 56 -3.72 -5.78 12.89
C GLU A 56 -5.13 -5.28 12.58
N VAL A 57 -5.79 -4.61 13.54
CA VAL A 57 -7.13 -4.05 13.33
C VAL A 57 -7.09 -2.89 12.33
N LEU A 58 -6.05 -2.05 12.37
CA LEU A 58 -5.86 -0.95 11.44
C LEU A 58 -5.67 -1.45 10.00
N LEU A 59 -4.76 -2.41 9.80
CA LEU A 59 -4.53 -3.06 8.50
C LEU A 59 -5.78 -3.75 7.98
N GLY A 60 -6.53 -4.42 8.87
CA GLY A 60 -7.80 -5.05 8.52
C GLY A 60 -8.86 -4.05 8.06
N GLN A 61 -8.98 -2.91 8.75
CA GLN A 61 -9.94 -1.85 8.41
C GLN A 61 -9.69 -1.27 7.01
N PHE A 62 -8.43 -1.10 6.61
CA PHE A 62 -8.05 -0.49 5.34
C PHE A 62 -7.52 -1.49 4.30
N ALA A 63 -7.78 -2.79 4.48
CA ALA A 63 -7.23 -3.85 3.63
C ALA A 63 -7.55 -3.66 2.12
N ALA A 64 -8.71 -3.09 1.80
CA ALA A 64 -9.11 -2.81 0.42
C ALA A 64 -8.20 -1.78 -0.26
N ASP A 65 -7.82 -0.73 0.45
CA ASP A 65 -6.93 0.33 -0.05
C ASP A 65 -5.47 -0.15 -0.09
N LEU A 66 -5.12 -1.13 0.76
CA LEU A 66 -3.76 -1.69 0.89
C LEU A 66 -3.45 -2.86 -0.05
N LYS A 67 -4.36 -3.22 -0.97
CA LYS A 67 -4.19 -4.38 -1.87
C LYS A 67 -2.87 -4.40 -2.65
N HIS A 68 -2.29 -3.23 -2.94
CA HIS A 68 -1.05 -3.07 -3.69
C HIS A 68 0.13 -2.58 -2.84
N ALA A 69 -0.03 -2.56 -1.52
CA ALA A 69 0.99 -2.07 -0.61
C ALA A 69 2.13 -3.09 -0.44
N PRO A 70 3.36 -2.64 -0.12
CA PRO A 70 4.52 -3.52 -0.01
C PRO A 70 4.41 -4.48 1.18
N ASN A 71 5.01 -5.67 1.06
CA ASN A 71 4.93 -6.73 2.09
C ASN A 71 5.37 -6.30 3.49
N CYS A 72 6.25 -5.30 3.62
CA CYS A 72 6.76 -4.82 4.89
C CYS A 72 5.67 -4.23 5.81
N ILE A 73 4.58 -3.64 5.27
CA ILE A 73 3.54 -3.06 6.13
C ILE A 73 2.75 -4.13 6.89
N TRP A 74 2.77 -5.37 6.41
CA TRP A 74 2.04 -6.50 7.01
C TRP A 74 2.86 -7.21 8.09
N GLN A 75 4.14 -6.85 8.23
CA GLN A 75 5.05 -7.43 9.22
C GLN A 75 4.92 -6.69 10.54
N VAL A 76 3.94 -7.08 11.36
CA VAL A 76 3.61 -6.40 12.62
C VAL A 76 4.05 -7.16 13.88
N TYR A 77 4.45 -8.43 13.76
CA TYR A 77 4.63 -9.37 14.87
C TYR A 77 5.78 -9.07 15.84
N THR A 78 6.67 -8.14 15.50
CA THR A 78 7.87 -7.82 16.28
C THR A 78 7.96 -6.33 16.64
N LEU A 79 6.87 -5.58 16.48
CA LEU A 79 6.89 -4.13 16.64
C LEU A 79 6.75 -3.72 18.11
N SER A 80 7.58 -2.76 18.51
CA SER A 80 7.49 -2.08 19.79
C SER A 80 6.66 -0.80 19.67
N TYR A 81 6.35 -0.17 20.82
CA TYR A 81 5.70 1.14 20.82
C TYR A 81 6.52 2.22 20.09
N GLY A 82 7.86 2.14 20.14
CA GLY A 82 8.74 3.07 19.42
C GLY A 82 8.61 2.95 17.90
N ASP A 83 8.19 1.79 17.40
CA ASP A 83 7.99 1.55 15.97
C ASP A 83 6.59 1.93 15.49
N LEU A 84 5.64 2.11 16.41
CA LEU A 84 4.22 2.31 16.09
C LEU A 84 4.01 3.50 15.18
N GLU A 85 4.59 4.66 15.51
CA GLU A 85 4.40 5.88 14.73
C GLU A 85 4.90 5.72 13.30
N GLY A 86 6.11 5.16 13.12
CA GLY A 86 6.68 4.91 11.79
C GLY A 86 5.82 3.95 10.97
N HIS A 87 5.29 2.91 11.61
CA HIS A 87 4.44 1.92 10.95
C HIS A 87 3.07 2.48 10.58
N VAL A 88 2.44 3.24 11.48
CA VAL A 88 1.18 3.95 11.22
C VAL A 88 1.37 4.95 10.08
N CYS A 89 2.46 5.72 10.05
CA CYS A 89 2.77 6.63 8.95
C CYS A 89 2.92 5.89 7.60
N ALA A 90 3.55 4.71 7.60
CA ALA A 90 3.67 3.90 6.41
C ALA A 90 2.30 3.42 5.92
N ILE A 91 1.42 2.96 6.82
CA ILE A 91 0.05 2.56 6.49
C ILE A 91 -0.73 3.75 5.93
N VAL A 92 -0.72 4.90 6.59
CA VAL A 92 -1.44 6.11 6.14
C VAL A 92 -1.08 6.47 4.70
N ARG A 93 0.22 6.49 4.39
CA ARG A 93 0.73 6.79 3.05
C ARG A 93 0.23 5.79 2.02
N GLU A 94 0.27 4.49 2.32
CA GLU A 94 -0.17 3.47 1.37
C GLU A 94 -1.68 3.45 1.17
N VAL A 95 -2.46 3.69 2.23
CA VAL A 95 -3.92 3.84 2.13
C VAL A 95 -4.27 5.04 1.24
N LYS A 96 -3.63 6.20 1.46
CA LYS A 96 -3.85 7.38 0.61
C LYS A 96 -3.49 7.10 -0.85
N ALA A 97 -2.36 6.44 -1.10
CA ALA A 97 -1.98 6.01 -2.44
C ALA A 97 -3.00 5.03 -3.06
N GLY A 98 -3.58 4.12 -2.26
CA GLY A 98 -4.67 3.23 -2.67
C GLY A 98 -5.92 3.99 -3.08
N GLN A 99 -6.36 4.93 -2.24
CA GLN A 99 -7.53 5.76 -2.48
C GLN A 99 -7.37 6.65 -3.72
N ASP A 100 -6.18 7.22 -3.92
CA ASP A 100 -5.88 8.02 -5.10
C ASP A 100 -5.94 7.17 -6.39
N ARG A 101 -5.42 5.94 -6.37
CA ARG A 101 -5.55 5.02 -7.51
C ARG A 101 -7.01 4.75 -7.85
N VAL A 102 -7.85 4.49 -6.85
CA VAL A 102 -9.30 4.27 -7.04
C VAL A 102 -9.97 5.52 -7.60
N ARG A 103 -9.65 6.70 -7.06
CA ARG A 103 -10.19 7.98 -7.55
C ARG A 103 -9.84 8.22 -9.02
N VAL A 104 -8.58 7.98 -9.41
CA VAL A 104 -8.13 8.12 -10.80
C VAL A 104 -8.91 7.17 -11.72
N LEU A 105 -9.05 5.90 -11.32
CA LEU A 105 -9.84 4.93 -12.10
C LEU A 105 -11.30 5.34 -12.26
N GLN A 106 -11.91 5.91 -11.22
CA GLN A 106 -13.29 6.44 -11.29
C GLN A 106 -13.41 7.63 -12.24
N GLN A 107 -12.41 8.52 -12.29
CA GLN A 107 -12.39 9.65 -13.23
C GLN A 107 -12.35 9.20 -14.69
N PHE A 108 -11.62 8.12 -14.99
CA PHE A 108 -11.58 7.53 -16.34
C PHE A 108 -12.76 6.60 -16.66
N ALA A 109 -13.46 6.10 -15.65
CA ALA A 109 -14.65 5.26 -15.81
C ALA A 109 -15.97 6.05 -15.88
N ALA A 110 -15.94 7.37 -15.62
CA ALA A 110 -17.11 8.22 -15.78
C ALA A 110 -17.52 8.25 -17.27
N PRO A 111 -18.78 7.91 -17.62
CA PRO A 111 -19.24 8.04 -18.99
C PRO A 111 -19.15 9.52 -19.39
N ALA A 112 -18.48 9.81 -20.50
CA ALA A 112 -18.43 11.17 -21.03
C ALA A 112 -19.88 11.71 -21.15
N PRO A 113 -20.16 12.94 -20.65
CA PRO A 113 -21.47 13.54 -20.81
C PRO A 113 -21.69 13.81 -22.30
N GLY A 114 -22.41 12.90 -22.99
CA GLY A 114 -22.76 13.09 -24.39
C GLY A 114 -22.76 11.86 -25.30
N PHE A 115 -22.45 10.64 -24.83
CA PHE A 115 -22.62 9.45 -25.68
C PHE A 115 -24.09 9.01 -25.76
N SER A 116 -24.87 9.80 -26.49
CA SER A 116 -26.10 9.34 -27.12
C SER A 116 -25.77 8.12 -27.99
N LYS A 117 -26.46 7.01 -27.75
CA LYS A 117 -26.40 5.80 -28.59
C LYS A 117 -26.44 6.22 -30.07
N PRO A 118 -25.46 5.84 -30.90
CA PRO A 118 -25.60 6.04 -32.33
C PRO A 118 -26.72 5.12 -32.82
N THR A 119 -27.83 5.72 -33.24
CA THR A 119 -28.86 5.04 -34.02
C THR A 119 -28.23 4.63 -35.34
N VAL A 120 -27.81 3.37 -35.45
CA VAL A 120 -27.29 2.78 -36.67
C VAL A 120 -28.44 2.70 -37.68
N LYS A 121 -28.47 3.62 -38.65
CA LYS A 121 -29.19 3.40 -39.92
C LYS A 121 -28.35 2.43 -40.76
N PRO A 122 -28.94 1.39 -41.37
CA PRO A 122 -28.19 0.53 -42.28
C PRO A 122 -28.00 1.28 -43.60
N SER A 123 -26.76 1.66 -43.92
CA SER A 123 -26.43 2.22 -45.22
C SER A 123 -25.12 1.60 -45.73
N ARG A 124 -25.31 0.69 -46.68
CA ARG A 124 -24.47 0.42 -47.87
C ARG A 124 -23.03 -0.07 -47.64
N ALA A 125 -22.77 -1.31 -48.07
CA ALA A 125 -21.45 -1.82 -48.43
C ALA A 125 -21.00 -1.25 -49.80
N PRO A 126 -19.75 -1.49 -50.27
CA PRO A 126 -18.45 -1.60 -49.59
C PRO A 126 -17.36 -0.76 -50.30
N GLU A 127 -16.22 -0.45 -49.68
CA GLU A 127 -14.96 -0.17 -50.43
C GLU A 127 -13.69 -0.51 -49.59
N PRO A 128 -12.54 -0.76 -50.24
CA PRO A 128 -11.49 -1.66 -49.75
C PRO A 128 -10.52 -1.02 -48.75
N ILE A 129 -10.00 -1.88 -47.88
CA ILE A 129 -9.09 -1.55 -46.78
C ILE A 129 -7.67 -1.28 -47.34
N PRO A 130 -7.05 -0.11 -47.09
CA PRO A 130 -5.62 0.06 -47.30
C PRO A 130 -4.82 -0.64 -46.19
N GLU A 131 -3.80 -1.37 -46.64
CA GLU A 131 -2.80 -2.14 -45.90
C GLU A 131 -2.27 -1.40 -44.66
N VAL A 132 -2.54 -1.95 -43.48
CA VAL A 132 -2.10 -1.40 -42.19
C VAL A 132 -0.70 -1.93 -41.86
N ALA A 133 0.25 -1.00 -41.75
CA ALA A 133 1.61 -1.22 -41.27
C ALA A 133 1.67 -2.03 -39.96
N PRO A 134 2.75 -2.79 -39.70
CA PRO A 134 2.79 -3.77 -38.62
C PRO A 134 2.61 -3.14 -37.24
N ILE A 135 1.53 -3.52 -36.57
CA ILE A 135 1.24 -3.18 -35.19
C ILE A 135 2.28 -3.89 -34.31
N VAL A 136 3.19 -3.11 -33.72
CA VAL A 136 4.09 -3.59 -32.68
C VAL A 136 3.25 -3.99 -31.47
N THR A 137 3.08 -5.30 -31.29
CA THR A 137 2.31 -5.88 -30.19
C THR A 137 2.95 -5.53 -28.84
N GLU A 138 2.13 -5.24 -27.82
CA GLU A 138 2.52 -4.96 -26.43
C GLU A 138 3.51 -5.99 -25.85
N GLU A 139 3.48 -7.22 -26.36
CA GLU A 139 4.40 -8.30 -26.02
C GLU A 139 5.87 -7.94 -26.32
N SER A 140 6.11 -7.20 -27.41
CA SER A 140 7.43 -6.72 -27.81
C SER A 140 7.99 -5.68 -26.82
N LYS A 141 7.12 -4.83 -26.25
CA LYS A 141 7.51 -3.85 -25.22
C LYS A 141 7.80 -4.52 -23.87
N ALA A 142 7.03 -5.55 -23.51
CA ALA A 142 7.26 -6.32 -22.28
C ALA A 142 8.60 -7.08 -22.31
N LYS A 143 8.96 -7.64 -23.47
CA LYS A 143 10.23 -8.36 -23.67
C LYS A 143 11.45 -7.42 -23.62
N ALA A 144 11.32 -6.20 -24.15
CA ALA A 144 12.35 -5.16 -24.04
C ALA A 144 12.60 -4.71 -22.59
N ARG A 145 11.53 -4.56 -21.79
CA ARG A 145 11.64 -4.19 -20.37
C ARG A 145 12.30 -5.28 -19.52
N ARG A 146 12.04 -6.57 -19.80
CA ARG A 146 12.73 -7.69 -19.12
C ARG A 146 14.23 -7.69 -19.39
N ARG A 147 14.65 -7.55 -20.66
CA ARG A 147 16.07 -7.52 -21.03
C ARG A 147 16.82 -6.35 -20.41
N SER A 148 16.18 -5.17 -20.31
CA SER A 148 16.77 -4.01 -19.65
C SER A 148 16.97 -4.20 -18.14
N ARG A 149 16.03 -4.90 -17.48
CA ARG A 149 16.14 -5.21 -16.05
C ARG A 149 17.23 -6.25 -15.77
N GLU A 150 17.34 -7.27 -16.61
CA GLU A 150 18.39 -8.29 -16.51
C GLU A 150 19.79 -7.70 -16.72
N ALA A 151 19.97 -6.79 -17.68
CA ALA A 151 21.25 -6.12 -17.89
C ALA A 151 21.68 -5.27 -16.68
N ARG A 152 20.74 -4.58 -16.02
CA ARG A 152 21.01 -3.80 -14.80
C ARG A 152 21.36 -4.67 -13.60
N LEU A 153 20.72 -5.83 -13.47
CA LEU A 153 21.04 -6.79 -12.41
C LEU A 153 22.41 -7.42 -12.62
N LYS A 154 22.73 -7.80 -13.87
CA LYS A 154 24.03 -8.39 -14.21
C LYS A 154 25.19 -7.42 -13.90
N GLY A 155 25.08 -6.15 -14.31
CA GLY A 155 26.11 -5.16 -14.01
C GLY A 155 26.27 -4.87 -12.51
N ARG A 156 25.19 -4.98 -11.71
CA ARG A 156 25.29 -4.86 -10.23
C ARG A 156 25.99 -6.06 -9.59
N ILE A 157 25.81 -7.26 -10.13
CA ILE A 157 26.49 -8.46 -9.63
C ILE A 157 27.97 -8.38 -9.96
N GLU A 158 28.34 -8.04 -11.20
CA GLU A 158 29.74 -7.87 -11.60
C GLU A 158 30.45 -6.76 -10.79
N ALA A 159 29.77 -5.64 -10.49
CA ALA A 159 30.32 -4.60 -9.63
C ALA A 159 30.54 -5.05 -8.17
N LEU A 160 29.67 -5.91 -7.65
CA LEU A 160 29.83 -6.47 -6.30
C LEU A 160 30.95 -7.52 -6.25
N GLU A 161 31.13 -8.30 -7.32
CA GLU A 161 32.25 -9.25 -7.44
C GLU A 161 33.60 -8.53 -7.49
N HIS A 162 33.71 -7.41 -8.22
CA HIS A 162 34.92 -6.58 -8.22
C HIS A 162 35.23 -6.01 -6.83
N LEU A 163 34.22 -5.49 -6.11
CA LEU A 163 34.40 -4.98 -4.75
C LEU A 163 34.83 -6.05 -3.74
N LEU A 164 34.43 -7.31 -3.96
CA LEU A 164 34.85 -8.44 -3.15
C LEU A 164 36.30 -8.85 -3.46
N GLN A 165 36.71 -8.83 -4.73
CA GLN A 165 38.10 -9.10 -5.12
C GLN A 165 39.07 -8.00 -4.64
N ASP A 166 38.68 -6.73 -4.71
CA ASP A 166 39.50 -5.61 -4.20
C ASP A 166 39.72 -5.71 -2.69
N LYS A 167 38.70 -6.16 -1.95
CA LYS A 167 38.82 -6.39 -0.49
C LYS A 167 39.72 -7.57 -0.16
N ASP A 168 39.73 -8.61 -0.98
CA ASP A 168 40.57 -9.79 -0.76
C ASP A 168 42.05 -9.53 -1.10
N GLN A 169 42.34 -8.58 -2.01
CA GLN A 169 43.70 -8.09 -2.25
C GLN A 169 44.19 -7.11 -1.18
N ALA A 170 43.30 -6.24 -0.66
CA ALA A 170 43.65 -5.32 0.42
C ALA A 170 43.94 -6.03 1.77
N GLY A 171 43.48 -7.28 1.94
CA GLY A 171 43.75 -8.10 3.12
C GLY A 171 45.06 -8.92 3.07
N LYS A 172 45.81 -8.86 1.96
CA LYS A 172 47.06 -9.63 1.76
C LYS A 172 48.33 -8.75 1.61
N ALA A 173 48.21 -7.44 1.76
CA ALA A 173 49.33 -6.50 1.71
C ALA A 173 49.87 -6.17 3.12
#